data_AF-A0A5R2MS09-F1
#
_entry.id   AF-A0A5R2MS09-F1
#
_cell.length_a   1.000
_cell.length_b   1.000
_cell.length_c   1.000
_cell.angle_alpha   90.00
_cell.angle_beta   90.00
_cell.angle_gamma   90.00
#
_symmetry.space_group_name_H-M   'P 1'
#
loop_
_entity.id
_entity.type
_entity.pdbx_description
1 polymer ?
#
loop_
_entity_poly.entity_id
_entity_poly.type
_entity_poly.pdbx_seq_one_letter_code
_entity_poly.pdbx_strand_id
1 'polypeptide(L)' 'LDENAGYSRGPSAVNTVSDEQLARDYPNVMAAGRFFGAAEFDKTFELGLDMVLDEMERLRDGANASQPSGKV' A
#
# COMPACT_ATOMS: atom_id res chain seq x y z
N LEU A 1 -10.39 -17.21 27.93
CA LEU A 1 -11.15 -16.44 26.93
C LEU A 1 -10.30 -16.43 25.68
N ASP A 2 -10.73 -17.11 24.62
CA ASP A 2 -9.99 -17.19 23.36
C ASP A 2 -10.34 -15.96 22.51
N GLU A 3 -9.39 -15.04 22.41
CA GLU A 3 -9.52 -13.72 21.79
C GLU A 3 -9.81 -13.79 20.27
N ASN A 4 -9.57 -14.95 19.64
CA ASN A 4 -9.81 -15.16 18.20
C ASN A 4 -11.18 -15.75 17.84
N ALA A 5 -11.98 -16.15 18.84
CA ALA A 5 -13.30 -16.74 18.58
C ALA A 5 -14.30 -15.73 17.99
N GLY A 6 -14.10 -14.43 18.23
CA GLY A 6 -14.97 -13.36 17.72
C GLY A 6 -14.68 -12.94 16.27
N TYR A 7 -13.42 -13.06 15.83
CA TYR A 7 -13.00 -12.69 14.46
C TYR A 7 -13.28 -13.79 13.43
N SER A 8 -13.45 -15.03 13.87
CA SER A 8 -13.59 -16.19 13.00
C SER A 8 -15.03 -16.40 12.48
N ARG A 9 -16.04 -15.69 13.01
CA ARG A 9 -17.45 -15.83 12.59
C ARG A 9 -18.30 -14.54 12.57
N GLY A 10 -17.68 -13.36 12.61
CA GLY A 10 -18.38 -12.07 12.50
C GLY A 10 -18.41 -11.53 11.05
N PRO A 11 -19.12 -10.44 10.74
CA PRO A 11 -19.02 -9.76 9.43
C PRO A 11 -17.60 -9.29 9.06
N SER A 12 -16.68 -9.29 10.03
CA SER A 12 -15.24 -9.07 9.86
C SER A 12 -14.45 -10.36 9.58
N ALA A 13 -15.10 -11.52 9.54
CA ALA A 13 -14.50 -12.77 9.07
C ALA A 13 -14.20 -12.61 7.58
N VAL A 14 -12.97 -12.95 7.19
CA VAL A 14 -12.50 -12.80 5.83
C VAL A 14 -13.33 -13.68 4.90
N ASN A 15 -14.36 -13.09 4.28
CA ASN A 15 -15.00 -13.67 3.11
C ASN A 15 -14.14 -13.31 1.91
N THR A 16 -13.09 -14.10 1.67
CA THR A 16 -12.33 -14.01 0.43
C THR A 16 -13.28 -14.25 -0.74
N VAL A 17 -13.34 -13.29 -1.67
CA VAL A 17 -14.03 -13.50 -2.95
C VAL A 17 -13.30 -14.59 -3.74
N SER A 18 -14.05 -15.41 -4.48
CA SER A 18 -13.43 -16.41 -5.36
C SER A 18 -12.76 -15.74 -6.56
N ASP A 19 -11.85 -16.43 -7.23
CA ASP A 19 -11.18 -15.92 -8.44
C ASP A 19 -12.19 -15.61 -9.55
N GLU A 20 -13.27 -16.41 -9.67
CA GLU A 20 -14.33 -16.18 -10.64
C GLU A 20 -15.12 -14.91 -10.34
N GLN A 21 -15.39 -14.64 -9.06
CA GLN A 21 -16.03 -13.40 -8.62
C GLN A 21 -15.09 -12.20 -8.81
N LEU A 22 -13.80 -12.36 -8.48
CA LEU A 22 -12.79 -11.31 -8.63
C LEU A 22 -12.60 -10.93 -10.09
N ALA A 23 -12.52 -11.91 -11.00
CA ALA A 23 -12.38 -11.69 -12.43
C ALA A 23 -13.62 -11.01 -13.05
N ARG A 24 -14.83 -11.36 -12.60
CA ARG A 24 -16.09 -10.81 -13.11
C ARG A 24 -16.36 -9.39 -12.59
N ASP A 25 -16.24 -9.20 -11.28
CA ASP A 25 -16.72 -8.00 -10.60
C ASP A 25 -15.60 -6.96 -10.38
N TYR A 26 -14.34 -7.40 -10.33
CA TYR A 26 -13.17 -6.55 -10.03
C TYR A 26 -11.99 -6.83 -10.98
N PRO A 27 -12.16 -6.71 -12.31
CA PRO A 27 -11.16 -7.11 -13.29
C PRO A 27 -9.82 -6.37 -13.13
N ASN A 28 -9.85 -5.09 -12.71
CA ASN A 28 -8.63 -4.32 -12.46
C ASN A 28 -7.87 -4.82 -11.22
N VAL A 29 -8.58 -5.27 -10.18
CA VAL A 29 -7.98 -5.86 -8.98
C VAL A 29 -7.36 -7.21 -9.34
N MET A 30 -8.08 -8.03 -10.10
CA MET A 30 -7.56 -9.31 -10.61
C MET A 30 -6.26 -9.11 -11.43
N ALA A 31 -6.24 -8.11 -12.32
CA ALA A 31 -5.06 -7.79 -13.12
C ALA A 31 -3.89 -7.26 -12.27
N ALA A 32 -4.18 -6.47 -11.24
CA ALA A 32 -3.18 -5.95 -10.33
C ALA A 32 -2.60 -7.02 -9.40
N GLY A 33 -3.36 -8.09 -9.11
CA GLY A 33 -2.99 -9.14 -8.16
C GLY A 33 -1.58 -9.71 -8.36
N ARG A 34 -1.10 -9.80 -9.61
CA ARG A 34 0.26 -10.27 -9.91
C ARG A 34 1.37 -9.48 -9.20
N PHE A 35 1.18 -8.17 -9.00
CA PHE A 35 2.18 -7.29 -8.38
C PHE A 35 2.20 -7.39 -6.86
N PHE A 36 1.15 -7.96 -6.27
CA PHE A 36 0.98 -8.13 -4.82
C PHE A 36 1.17 -9.58 -4.37
N GLY A 37 1.60 -10.46 -5.29
CA GLY A 37 1.98 -11.84 -4.99
C GLY A 37 3.46 -11.95 -4.61
N ALA A 38 3.83 -13.08 -3.99
CA ALA A 38 5.20 -13.33 -3.50
C ALA A 38 6.28 -13.17 -4.59
N ALA A 39 5.96 -13.46 -5.85
CA ALA A 39 6.91 -13.39 -6.96
C ALA A 39 7.35 -11.95 -7.30
N GLU A 40 6.52 -10.95 -7.01
CA GLU A 40 6.81 -9.54 -7.33
C GLU A 40 6.97 -8.68 -6.07
N PHE A 41 6.96 -9.30 -4.87
CA PHE A 41 6.97 -8.59 -3.59
C PHE A 41 8.13 -7.60 -3.48
N ASP A 42 9.37 -8.06 -3.71
CA ASP A 42 10.56 -7.23 -3.54
C ASP A 42 10.51 -5.98 -4.43
N LYS A 43 10.14 -6.13 -5.70
CA LYS A 43 10.05 -5.00 -6.64
C LYS A 43 8.94 -4.03 -6.25
N THR A 44 7.79 -4.53 -5.83
CA THR A 44 6.66 -3.68 -5.40
C THR A 44 7.02 -2.94 -4.11
N PHE A 45 7.77 -3.58 -3.21
CA PHE A 45 8.27 -2.96 -1.98
C PHE A 45 9.29 -1.85 -2.29
N GLU A 46 10.30 -2.14 -3.12
CA GLU A 46 11.31 -1.16 -3.55
C GLU A 46 10.66 0.06 -4.21
N LEU A 47 9.74 -0.17 -5.15
CA LEU A 47 8.99 0.91 -5.80
C LEU A 47 8.25 1.80 -4.79
N GLY A 48 7.56 1.19 -3.83
CA GLY A 48 6.84 1.93 -2.80
C GLY A 48 7.77 2.72 -1.88
N LEU A 49 8.92 2.14 -1.53
CA LEU A 49 9.93 2.80 -0.71
C LEU A 49 10.54 4.02 -1.43
N ASP A 50 10.91 3.86 -2.70
CA ASP A 50 11.45 4.94 -3.53
C ASP A 50 10.45 6.10 -3.62
N MET A 51 9.17 5.81 -3.87
CA MET A 51 8.13 6.84 -3.93
C MET A 51 8.00 7.64 -2.61
N VAL A 52 8.16 6.98 -1.47
CA VAL A 52 8.12 7.65 -0.15
C VAL A 52 9.36 8.53 0.04
N LEU A 53 10.54 8.02 -0.28
CA LEU A 53 11.80 8.75 -0.12
C LEU A 53 11.87 9.97 -1.04
N ASP A 54 11.42 9.83 -2.29
CA ASP A 54 11.35 10.93 -3.26
C ASP A 54 10.47 12.08 -2.76
N GLU A 55 9.32 11.75 -2.16
CA GLU A 55 8.43 12.77 -1.61
C GLU A 55 9.02 13.43 -0.36
N MET A 56 9.72 12.67 0.50
CA MET A 56 10.42 13.25 1.65
C MET A 56 11.53 14.22 1.21
N GLU A 57 12.28 13.88 0.15
CA GLU A 57 13.27 14.75 -0.45
C GLU A 57 12.62 16.02 -1.01
N ARG A 58 11.53 15.89 -1.77
CA ARG A 58 10.78 17.03 -2.30
C ARG A 58 10.30 17.98 -1.21
N LEU A 59 9.75 17.45 -0.12
CA LEU A 59 9.27 18.25 1.01
C LEU A 59 10.41 18.98 1.72
N ARG A 60 11.54 18.29 1.95
CA ARG A 60 12.74 18.87 2.54
C ARG A 60 13.28 20.01 1.68
N ASP A 61 13.37 19.80 0.38
CA ASP A 61 13.92 20.78 -0.55
C ASP A 61 13.00 21.99 -0.71
N GLY A 62 11.68 21.77 -0.74
CA GLY A 62 10.68 22.85 -0.70
C GLY A 62 10.75 23.66 0.60
N ALA A 63 10.98 23.02 1.74
CA ALA A 63 11.17 23.71 3.02
C ALA A 63 12.46 24.55 3.02
N ASN A 64 13.56 24.02 2.50
CA ASN A 64 14.84 24.72 2.40
C ASN A 64 14.78 25.91 1.44
N ALA A 65 14.07 25.79 0.32
CA ALA A 65 13.85 26.89 -0.63
C ALA A 65 12.98 28.02 -0.06
N SER A 66 12.17 27.72 0.96
CA SER A 66 11.26 28.67 1.61
C SER A 66 11.89 29.41 2.80
N GLN A 67 13.11 29.07 3.22
CA GLN A 67 13.83 29.81 4.26
C GLN A 67 14.46 31.09 3.69
N PRO A 68 14.10 32.30 4.17
CA PRO A 68 14.77 33.51 3.75
C PRO A 68 16.22 33.49 4.25
N SER A 69 17.16 33.85 3.37
CA SER A 69 18.58 33.98 3.68
C SER A 69 18.76 35.02 4.79
N GLY A 70 18.81 34.56 6.04
CA GLY A 70 19.13 35.37 7.20
C GLY A 70 20.62 35.72 7.19
N LYS A 71 20.98 36.81 6.51
CA LYS A 71 22.18 37.57 6.85
C LYS A 71 21.80 38.62 7.89
N VAL A 72 22.34 38.48 9.10
CA VAL A 72 22.54 39.58 10.06
C VAL A 72 24.03 39.88 10.08
#